data_AF-A0A813LFC2-F1
#
_entry.id   AF-A0A813LFC2-F1
#
_cell.length_a   1.000
_cell.length_b   1.000
_cell.length_c   1.000
_cell.angle_alpha   90.00
_cell.angle_beta   90.00
_cell.angle_gamma   90.00
#
_symmetry.space_group_name_H-M   'P 1'
#
loop_
_entity.id
_entity.type
_entity.pdbx_description
1 polymer ?
#
loop_
_entity_poly.entity_id
_entity_poly.type
_entity_poly.pdbx_seq_one_letter_code
_entity_poly.pdbx_strand_id
1 'polypeptide(L)'
;MAIPPSYLPRDYSGAYCDTEKNWNDGPNLKGFPKLAYTMNVTSTTDLIAKQLVCSSFAASALTSGALGAPLLGSQALIDAYLCHCCLVACAKCTGSLGLTDLSSSNLQSTISGKMSDLTGATSASNLFSPSGANGQVFSNMWEEATKYFNQVCLPDCSTNFATMNETYNTSGKSRSYTYSMSPDEGLYYAWTALKTGAPPQIQDVINSSFTFMALPLSLCPYTASKCVPMPGVEFKEVANGYCSFEMAAEVMNGVGSAASTAFASLGGEAFTANSVETFGNWVGDFMRSIGAFIVVAVCSFVIALIFMVLLRFMLGYCVWFAVWMVMLILAGAGGLSFSRGSQCQGESLLSTAQQMSSAVVVASSTA
;
A
#
# COMPACT_ATOMS: atom_id res chain seq x y z
N MET A 1 -17.99 16.04 32.47
CA MET A 1 -17.27 15.25 31.47
C MET A 1 -17.40 16.02 30.16
N ALA A 2 -16.36 16.71 29.71
CA ALA A 2 -16.42 17.44 28.45
C ALA A 2 -16.35 16.42 27.32
N ILE A 3 -17.31 16.44 26.40
CA ILE A 3 -17.28 15.57 25.22
C ILE A 3 -16.14 16.08 24.34
N PRO A 4 -15.12 15.25 24.04
CA PRO A 4 -14.03 15.67 23.17
C PRO A 4 -14.57 16.00 21.77
N PRO A 5 -13.97 16.98 21.08
CA PRO A 5 -14.42 17.37 19.75
C PRO A 5 -14.36 16.18 18.78
N SER A 6 -15.45 15.95 18.02
CA SER A 6 -15.58 14.83 17.07
C SER A 6 -14.62 14.88 15.88
N TYR A 7 -13.85 15.97 15.73
CA TYR A 7 -12.86 16.13 14.66
C TYR A 7 -11.47 15.63 15.03
N LEU A 8 -11.23 15.29 16.31
CA LEU A 8 -9.94 14.76 16.73
C LEU A 8 -9.78 13.31 16.27
N PRO A 9 -8.58 12.91 15.82
CA PRO A 9 -8.34 11.54 15.42
C PRO A 9 -8.44 10.59 16.61
N ARG A 10 -8.76 9.32 16.32
CA ARG A 10 -8.94 8.25 17.32
C ARG A 10 -7.96 7.12 17.10
N ASP A 11 -7.43 6.59 18.20
CA ASP A 11 -6.55 5.42 18.18
C ASP A 11 -7.29 4.08 18.05
N TYR A 12 -6.54 2.98 18.09
CA TYR A 12 -7.07 1.61 17.99
C TYR A 12 -8.11 1.24 19.07
N SER A 13 -8.12 1.96 20.20
CA SER A 13 -9.05 1.75 21.31
C SER A 13 -10.24 2.71 21.28
N GLY A 14 -10.28 3.62 20.30
CA GLY A 14 -11.28 4.68 20.19
C GLY A 14 -11.00 5.91 21.05
N ALA A 15 -9.81 6.00 21.66
CA ALA A 15 -9.39 7.16 22.45
C ALA A 15 -8.94 8.30 21.52
N TYR A 16 -9.29 9.54 21.88
CA TYR A 16 -8.99 10.74 21.08
C TYR A 16 -7.57 11.24 21.35
N CYS A 17 -6.83 11.52 20.28
CA CYS A 17 -5.51 12.15 20.37
C CYS A 17 -5.59 13.59 20.95
N ASP A 18 -4.51 14.06 21.58
CA ASP A 18 -4.41 15.35 22.30
C ASP A 18 -5.45 15.60 23.41
N THR A 19 -6.00 14.54 24.00
CA THR A 19 -6.96 14.66 25.10
C THR A 19 -6.39 14.12 26.42
N GLU A 20 -6.64 14.86 27.50
CA GLU A 20 -6.19 14.45 28.85
C GLU A 20 -7.06 13.34 29.44
N LYS A 21 -8.36 13.33 29.10
CA LYS A 21 -9.34 12.37 29.61
C LYS A 21 -9.99 11.64 28.45
N ASN A 22 -9.69 10.35 28.35
CA ASN A 22 -10.33 9.44 27.41
C ASN A 22 -11.43 8.60 28.08
N TRP A 23 -12.27 7.99 27.26
CA TRP A 23 -13.33 7.11 27.73
C TRP A 23 -12.75 5.89 28.48
N ASN A 24 -13.45 5.35 29.49
CA ASN A 24 -13.06 4.18 30.30
C ASN A 24 -11.67 4.27 30.96
N ASP A 25 -11.30 5.43 31.51
CA ASP A 25 -9.97 5.63 32.13
C ASP A 25 -8.81 5.32 31.17
N GLY A 26 -9.03 5.56 29.86
CA GLY A 26 -8.03 5.40 28.82
C GLY A 26 -6.78 6.27 29.03
N PRO A 27 -5.71 6.04 28.25
CA PRO A 27 -4.44 6.73 28.42
C PRO A 27 -4.60 8.26 28.33
N ASN A 28 -3.77 8.98 29.08
CA ASN A 28 -3.62 10.42 28.92
C ASN A 28 -2.82 10.67 27.63
N LEU A 29 -3.49 11.19 26.61
CA LEU A 29 -2.93 11.44 25.28
C LEU A 29 -2.67 12.93 25.05
N LYS A 30 -2.67 13.75 26.11
CA LYS A 30 -2.34 15.17 26.00
C LYS A 30 -0.89 15.34 25.55
N GLY A 31 -0.67 16.14 24.51
CA GLY A 31 0.66 16.30 23.90
C GLY A 31 1.01 15.24 22.85
N PHE A 32 0.08 14.35 22.52
CA PHE A 32 0.18 13.38 21.42
C PHE A 32 -0.89 13.68 20.37
N PRO A 33 -0.75 14.78 19.58
CA PRO A 33 -1.81 15.24 18.70
C PRO A 33 -1.90 14.51 17.36
N LYS A 34 -0.94 13.66 17.02
CA LYS A 34 -0.86 13.04 15.71
C LYS A 34 -1.29 11.58 15.77
N LEU A 35 -2.17 11.15 14.86
CA LEU A 35 -2.49 9.74 14.69
C LEU A 35 -1.54 9.11 13.67
N ALA A 36 -0.76 8.14 14.11
CA ALA A 36 0.19 7.42 13.28
C ALA A 36 -0.01 5.90 13.41
N TYR A 37 0.83 5.14 12.72
CA TYR A 37 0.76 3.68 12.70
C TYR A 37 2.01 3.05 13.30
N THR A 38 1.81 2.02 14.10
CA THR A 38 2.87 1.15 14.61
C THR A 38 2.60 -0.29 14.17
N MET A 39 3.62 -1.14 14.19
CA MET A 39 3.47 -2.53 13.81
C MET A 39 2.55 -3.29 14.77
N ASN A 40 1.61 -4.05 14.23
CA ASN A 40 0.88 -5.06 14.97
C ASN A 40 1.71 -6.34 15.07
N VAL A 41 2.58 -6.39 16.07
CA VAL A 41 3.55 -7.48 16.26
C VAL A 41 2.88 -8.85 16.20
N THR A 42 1.68 -9.01 16.78
CA THR A 42 0.95 -10.29 16.76
C THR A 42 0.66 -10.74 15.33
N SER A 43 0.04 -9.89 14.52
CA SER A 43 -0.31 -10.24 13.15
C SER A 43 0.91 -10.34 12.24
N THR A 44 1.92 -9.49 12.43
CA THR A 44 3.13 -9.49 11.61
C THR A 44 4.03 -10.71 11.87
N THR A 45 4.05 -11.22 13.11
CA THR A 45 4.88 -12.39 13.48
C THR A 45 4.15 -13.73 13.40
N ASP A 46 2.82 -13.73 13.23
CA ASP A 46 1.99 -14.93 13.34
C ASP A 46 2.49 -16.09 12.47
N LEU A 47 2.71 -15.85 11.18
CA LEU A 47 3.18 -16.90 10.25
C LEU A 47 4.58 -17.41 10.61
N ILE A 48 5.47 -16.53 11.09
CA ILE A 48 6.84 -16.91 11.47
C ILE A 48 6.83 -17.70 12.77
N ALA A 49 6.01 -17.28 13.74
CA ALA A 49 5.80 -18.01 14.99
C ALA A 49 5.18 -19.38 14.74
N LYS A 50 4.16 -19.46 13.87
CA LYS A 50 3.56 -20.73 13.43
C LYS A 50 4.57 -21.61 12.69
N GLN A 51 5.45 -21.04 11.85
CA GLN A 51 6.50 -21.81 11.17
C GLN A 51 7.47 -22.44 12.17
N LEU A 52 7.85 -21.72 13.22
CA LEU A 52 8.68 -22.27 14.29
C LEU A 52 7.94 -23.38 15.04
N VAL A 53 6.72 -23.09 15.54
CA VAL A 53 5.95 -24.01 16.39
C VAL A 53 5.56 -25.29 15.66
N CYS A 54 5.17 -25.17 14.38
CA CYS A 54 4.69 -26.28 13.58
C CYS A 54 5.79 -27.01 12.78
N SER A 55 7.05 -26.66 13.00
CA SER A 55 8.19 -27.33 12.38
C SER A 55 8.37 -28.76 12.91
N SER A 56 8.98 -29.64 12.11
CA SER A 56 9.30 -31.02 12.50
C SER A 56 10.26 -31.06 13.69
N PHE A 57 11.16 -30.08 13.82
CA PHE A 57 12.04 -29.97 14.98
C PHE A 57 11.26 -29.61 16.26
N ALA A 58 10.36 -28.62 16.21
CA ALA A 58 9.50 -28.28 17.34
C ALA A 58 8.53 -29.41 17.69
N ALA A 59 7.94 -30.07 16.69
CA ALA A 59 7.09 -31.25 16.87
C ALA A 59 7.85 -32.37 17.61
N SER A 60 9.12 -32.58 17.29
CA SER A 60 9.96 -33.59 17.95
C SER A 60 10.18 -33.31 19.45
N ALA A 61 10.26 -32.03 19.83
CA ALA A 61 10.32 -31.63 21.25
C ALA A 61 8.94 -31.75 21.93
N LEU A 62 7.86 -31.39 21.22
CA LEU A 62 6.52 -31.32 21.78
C LEU A 62 5.85 -32.68 21.95
N THR A 63 5.97 -33.58 20.98
CA THR A 63 5.11 -34.78 20.88
C THR A 63 5.86 -36.10 21.07
N SER A 64 7.01 -36.27 20.40
CA SER A 64 7.68 -37.58 20.35
C SER A 64 8.69 -37.81 21.47
N GLY A 65 9.18 -36.75 22.09
CA GLY A 65 10.30 -36.84 23.03
C GLY A 65 11.61 -37.27 22.35
N ALA A 66 11.73 -37.12 21.03
CA ALA A 66 12.98 -37.45 20.33
C ALA A 66 14.15 -36.56 20.79
N LEU A 67 13.85 -35.44 21.45
CA LEU A 67 14.81 -34.46 21.98
C LEU A 67 14.81 -34.41 23.53
N GLY A 68 14.16 -35.38 24.20
CA GLY A 68 14.00 -35.39 25.67
C GLY A 68 12.65 -35.98 26.12
N ALA A 69 12.18 -35.67 27.32
CA ALA A 69 10.78 -35.97 27.65
C ALA A 69 9.85 -35.11 26.77
N PRO A 70 8.74 -35.65 26.24
CA PRO A 70 7.80 -34.86 25.46
C PRO A 70 7.24 -33.72 26.32
N LEU A 71 7.25 -32.50 25.77
CA LEU A 71 6.81 -31.31 26.50
C LEU A 71 5.30 -31.25 26.67
N LEU A 72 4.54 -31.85 25.75
CA LEU A 72 3.10 -32.00 25.89
C LEU A 72 2.80 -33.33 26.58
N GLY A 73 2.37 -33.25 27.84
CA GLY A 73 2.15 -34.43 28.67
C GLY A 73 0.84 -35.20 28.41
N SER A 74 -0.07 -34.69 27.57
CA SER A 74 -1.36 -35.34 27.31
C SER A 74 -1.62 -35.54 25.83
N GLN A 75 -2.18 -36.71 25.47
CA GLN A 75 -2.54 -37.03 24.10
C GLN A 75 -3.54 -36.01 23.52
N ALA A 76 -4.48 -35.52 24.33
CA ALA A 76 -5.43 -34.49 23.90
C ALA A 76 -4.74 -33.17 23.49
N LEU A 77 -3.69 -32.75 24.19
CA LEU A 77 -2.90 -31.56 23.82
C LEU A 77 -2.06 -31.80 22.57
N ILE A 78 -1.55 -33.01 22.39
CA ILE A 78 -0.83 -33.43 21.18
C ILE A 78 -1.76 -33.40 19.98
N ASP A 79 -2.95 -34.00 20.08
CA ASP A 79 -3.94 -34.03 18.99
C ASP A 79 -4.42 -32.62 18.64
N ALA A 80 -4.66 -31.78 19.66
CA ALA A 80 -4.99 -30.37 19.46
C ALA A 80 -3.85 -29.62 18.76
N TYR A 81 -2.59 -29.89 19.11
CA TYR A 81 -1.42 -29.23 18.52
C TYR A 81 -1.27 -29.62 17.05
N LEU A 82 -1.35 -30.92 16.75
CA LEU A 82 -1.27 -31.44 15.38
C LEU A 82 -2.40 -30.88 14.51
N CYS A 83 -3.61 -30.76 15.08
CA CYS A 83 -4.73 -30.13 14.40
C CYS A 83 -4.47 -28.63 14.17
N HIS A 84 -4.02 -27.87 15.17
CA HIS A 84 -3.76 -26.43 15.01
C HIS A 84 -2.62 -26.11 14.05
N CYS A 85 -1.65 -27.02 13.89
CA CYS A 85 -0.59 -26.93 12.90
C CYS A 85 -0.96 -27.47 11.51
N CYS A 86 -2.19 -27.99 11.34
CA CYS A 86 -2.64 -28.65 10.13
C CYS A 86 -1.71 -29.79 9.66
N LEU A 87 -1.10 -30.50 10.62
CA LEU A 87 -0.29 -31.70 10.38
C LEU A 87 -1.17 -32.95 10.30
N VAL A 88 -2.38 -32.89 10.84
CA VAL A 88 -3.41 -33.92 10.72
C VAL A 88 -4.72 -33.29 10.24
N ALA A 89 -5.54 -34.07 9.54
CA ALA A 89 -6.85 -33.62 9.10
C ALA A 89 -7.77 -33.36 10.30
N CYS A 90 -8.29 -32.14 10.41
CA CYS A 90 -9.26 -31.78 11.42
C CYS A 90 -10.17 -30.64 10.93
N ALA A 91 -11.30 -30.41 11.62
CA ALA A 91 -12.30 -29.42 11.21
C ALA A 91 -11.75 -27.98 11.11
N LYS A 92 -10.65 -27.65 11.80
CA LYS A 92 -10.03 -26.32 11.78
C LYS A 92 -9.08 -26.10 10.60
N CYS A 93 -8.71 -27.15 9.87
CA CYS A 93 -7.74 -27.09 8.79
C CYS A 93 -8.38 -27.34 7.45
N THR A 94 -8.40 -26.30 6.61
CA THR A 94 -8.87 -26.36 5.23
C THR A 94 -7.74 -26.68 4.24
N GLY A 95 -6.48 -26.68 4.70
CA GLY A 95 -5.29 -27.01 3.92
C GLY A 95 -4.02 -26.96 4.78
N SER A 96 -2.87 -27.30 4.20
CA SER A 96 -1.58 -27.08 4.86
C SER A 96 -1.28 -25.59 4.96
N LEU A 97 -0.54 -25.18 5.99
CA LEU A 97 -0.22 -23.76 6.21
C LEU A 97 0.74 -23.16 5.16
N GLY A 98 1.21 -23.95 4.17
CA GLY A 98 2.15 -23.50 3.14
C GLY A 98 3.53 -23.12 3.69
N LEU A 99 3.84 -23.47 4.93
CA LEU A 99 5.09 -23.11 5.61
C LEU A 99 6.18 -24.12 5.27
N THR A 100 7.39 -23.63 5.00
CA THR A 100 8.56 -24.50 4.83
C THR A 100 8.91 -25.15 6.16
N ASP A 101 9.03 -26.48 6.15
CA ASP A 101 9.40 -27.23 7.34
C ASP A 101 10.83 -26.90 7.80
N LEU A 102 11.02 -26.84 9.12
CA LEU A 102 12.30 -26.51 9.74
C LEU A 102 12.84 -27.70 10.54
N SER A 103 14.07 -28.07 10.24
CA SER A 103 14.88 -29.01 11.01
C SER A 103 15.80 -28.26 11.98
N SER A 104 16.55 -29.00 12.79
CA SER A 104 17.52 -28.42 13.72
C SER A 104 18.60 -27.57 13.04
N SER A 105 18.96 -27.88 11.79
CA SER A 105 20.08 -27.24 11.09
C SER A 105 19.71 -25.91 10.41
N ASN A 106 18.43 -25.69 10.08
CA ASN A 106 17.96 -24.48 9.41
C ASN A 106 17.04 -23.60 10.28
N LEU A 107 16.56 -24.08 11.44
CA LEU A 107 15.65 -23.31 12.29
C LEU A 107 16.23 -21.94 12.68
N GLN A 108 17.46 -21.90 13.21
CA GLN A 108 18.04 -20.66 13.69
C GLN A 108 18.28 -19.66 12.56
N SER A 109 18.86 -20.10 11.43
CA SER A 109 19.17 -19.22 10.30
C SER A 109 17.90 -18.72 9.61
N THR A 110 16.89 -19.57 9.43
CA THR A 110 15.62 -19.16 8.80
C THR A 110 14.80 -18.23 9.68
N ILE A 111 14.55 -18.60 10.95
CA ILE A 111 13.70 -17.78 11.82
C ILE A 111 14.41 -16.48 12.19
N SER A 112 15.69 -16.53 12.55
CA SER A 112 16.42 -15.31 12.91
C SER A 112 16.62 -14.38 11.71
N GLY A 113 16.78 -14.93 10.49
CA GLY A 113 16.81 -14.13 9.27
C GLY A 113 15.46 -13.46 8.97
N LYS A 114 14.34 -14.19 9.10
CA LYS A 114 13.00 -13.60 8.95
C LYS A 114 12.71 -12.54 10.00
N MET A 115 13.10 -12.79 11.24
CA MET A 115 12.88 -11.85 12.34
C MET A 115 13.82 -10.65 12.31
N SER A 116 15.05 -10.78 11.78
CA SER A 116 15.97 -9.64 11.66
C SER A 116 15.46 -8.59 10.66
N ASP A 117 14.77 -9.02 9.59
CA ASP A 117 14.08 -8.11 8.66
C ASP A 117 12.93 -7.34 9.34
N LEU A 118 12.31 -7.91 10.39
CA LEU A 118 11.20 -7.29 11.13
C LEU A 118 11.61 -6.50 12.37
N THR A 119 12.76 -6.84 12.95
CA THR A 119 13.26 -6.24 14.20
C THR A 119 14.37 -5.22 13.96
N GLY A 120 15.01 -5.25 12.79
CA GLY A 120 16.13 -4.39 12.44
C GLY A 120 15.74 -3.18 11.58
N ALA A 121 16.39 -2.03 11.84
CA ALA A 121 16.25 -0.84 11.02
C ALA A 121 16.97 -0.94 9.66
N THR A 122 18.04 -1.74 9.58
CA THR A 122 18.95 -1.83 8.42
C THR A 122 18.50 -2.81 7.33
N SER A 123 17.43 -3.57 7.57
CA SER A 123 16.94 -4.62 6.66
C SER A 123 15.57 -4.30 6.08
N ALA A 124 15.13 -3.04 6.20
CA ALA A 124 13.86 -2.55 5.69
C ALA A 124 13.62 -2.90 4.20
N SER A 125 14.64 -2.74 3.37
CA SER A 125 14.56 -3.06 1.94
C SER A 125 14.37 -4.56 1.67
N ASN A 126 14.91 -5.43 2.53
CA ASN A 126 14.72 -6.88 2.43
C ASN A 126 13.30 -7.28 2.79
N LEU A 127 12.65 -6.58 3.72
CA LEU A 127 11.28 -6.90 4.14
C LEU A 127 10.29 -6.84 2.96
N PHE A 128 10.49 -5.87 2.05
CA PHE A 128 9.63 -5.64 0.90
C PHE A 128 10.19 -6.19 -0.42
N SER A 129 11.39 -6.78 -0.39
CA SER A 129 12.01 -7.37 -1.56
C SER A 129 11.65 -8.86 -1.67
N PRO A 130 11.36 -9.37 -2.88
CA PRO A 130 11.26 -10.81 -3.13
C PRO A 130 12.52 -11.60 -2.73
N SER A 131 13.67 -10.93 -2.62
CA SER A 131 14.95 -11.53 -2.24
C SER A 131 15.21 -11.59 -0.73
N GLY A 132 14.35 -10.98 0.10
CA GLY A 132 14.51 -11.00 1.56
C GLY A 132 14.19 -12.35 2.19
N ALA A 133 14.53 -12.53 3.47
CA ALA A 133 14.26 -13.79 4.17
C ALA A 133 12.75 -14.05 4.33
N ASN A 134 11.95 -12.99 4.31
CA ASN A 134 10.49 -13.05 4.30
C ASN A 134 9.88 -13.20 2.91
N GLY A 135 10.68 -13.12 1.83
CA GLY A 135 10.21 -13.23 0.45
C GLY A 135 9.05 -12.28 0.16
N GLN A 136 7.95 -12.81 -0.39
CA GLN A 136 6.74 -12.03 -0.72
C GLN A 136 5.70 -11.99 0.40
N VAL A 137 5.97 -12.49 1.61
CA VAL A 137 4.96 -12.56 2.69
C VAL A 137 4.38 -11.18 3.02
N PHE A 138 5.20 -10.13 2.91
CA PHE A 138 4.78 -8.75 3.18
C PHE A 138 4.42 -7.95 1.93
N SER A 139 4.39 -8.57 0.74
CA SER A 139 3.96 -7.85 -0.49
C SER A 139 2.52 -7.36 -0.39
N ASN A 140 1.67 -8.16 0.26
CA ASN A 140 0.24 -7.87 0.43
C ASN A 140 -0.08 -7.24 1.79
N MET A 141 0.94 -6.92 2.58
CA MET A 141 0.76 -6.34 3.91
C MET A 141 0.00 -5.02 3.87
N TRP A 142 0.20 -4.25 2.80
CA TRP A 142 -0.49 -2.99 2.56
C TRP A 142 -1.98 -3.19 2.23
N GLU A 143 -2.33 -4.31 1.59
CA GLU A 143 -3.74 -4.69 1.31
C GLU A 143 -4.50 -4.97 2.62
N GLU A 144 -3.79 -5.41 3.65
CA GLU A 144 -4.35 -5.68 4.97
C GLU A 144 -3.74 -4.73 6.03
N ALA A 145 -3.53 -3.45 5.69
CA ALA A 145 -2.87 -2.51 6.60
C ALA A 145 -3.54 -2.44 7.99
N THR A 146 -4.86 -2.57 8.06
CA THR A 146 -5.61 -2.59 9.34
C THR A 146 -5.30 -3.82 10.20
N LYS A 147 -4.80 -4.91 9.61
CA LYS A 147 -4.36 -6.12 10.32
C LYS A 147 -2.92 -5.98 10.80
N TYR A 148 -2.03 -5.45 9.96
CA TYR A 148 -0.59 -5.39 10.26
C TYR A 148 -0.14 -4.13 11.00
N PHE A 149 -1.01 -3.13 11.16
CA PHE A 149 -0.69 -1.90 11.86
C PHE A 149 -1.71 -1.56 12.96
N ASN A 150 -1.23 -1.03 14.08
CA ASN A 150 -2.05 -0.40 15.12
C ASN A 150 -2.04 1.13 14.92
N GLN A 151 -3.20 1.76 15.03
CA GLN A 151 -3.32 3.22 15.05
C GLN A 151 -3.04 3.74 16.46
N VAL A 152 -2.04 4.61 16.61
CA VAL A 152 -1.62 5.15 17.92
C VAL A 152 -1.40 6.66 17.84
N CYS A 153 -1.64 7.35 18.95
CA CYS A 153 -1.34 8.78 19.04
C CYS A 153 0.15 9.00 19.38
N LEU A 154 0.83 9.81 18.58
CA LEU A 154 2.24 10.20 18.68
C LEU A 154 2.38 11.74 18.76
N PRO A 155 3.53 12.27 19.24
CA PRO A 155 3.77 13.70 19.28
C PRO A 155 3.95 14.31 17.88
N ASP A 156 4.58 13.55 16.97
CA ASP A 156 4.90 13.96 15.60
C ASP A 156 4.81 12.76 14.63
N CYS A 157 4.77 13.07 13.33
CA CYS A 157 4.80 12.05 12.28
C CYS A 157 6.22 11.57 11.93
N SER A 158 7.27 12.24 12.42
CA SER A 158 8.66 11.84 12.16
C SER A 158 9.12 10.65 13.02
N THR A 159 8.33 10.25 14.01
CA THR A 159 8.67 9.18 14.96
C THR A 159 8.70 7.81 14.26
N ASN A 160 9.90 7.33 13.95
CA ASN A 160 10.17 6.08 13.23
C ASN A 160 11.43 5.35 13.77
N PHE A 161 11.81 4.22 13.16
CA PHE A 161 13.03 3.48 13.54
C PHE A 161 14.32 4.31 13.44
N ALA A 162 14.44 5.18 12.43
CA ALA A 162 15.60 6.07 12.27
C ALA A 162 15.75 7.02 13.46
N THR A 163 14.64 7.66 13.88
CA THR A 163 14.64 8.53 15.07
C THR A 163 14.98 7.78 16.37
N MET A 164 14.64 6.48 16.47
CA MET A 164 15.05 5.66 17.62
C MET A 164 16.57 5.42 17.64
N ASN A 165 17.18 5.16 16.48
CA ASN A 165 18.59 4.78 16.41
C ASN A 165 19.53 5.97 16.72
N GLU A 166 19.16 7.17 16.28
CA GLU A 166 19.99 8.37 16.48
C GLU A 166 19.88 8.95 17.89
N THR A 167 18.66 9.02 18.45
CA THR A 167 18.40 9.81 19.67
C THR A 167 18.16 8.96 20.93
N TYR A 168 17.51 7.79 20.78
CA TYR A 168 16.94 7.06 21.93
C TYR A 168 17.71 5.80 22.32
N ASN A 169 18.39 5.16 21.36
CA ASN A 169 19.23 3.98 21.59
C ASN A 169 20.47 4.35 22.44
N THR A 170 21.09 5.50 22.14
CA THR A 170 22.24 6.05 22.89
C THR A 170 21.87 6.58 24.28
N SER A 171 20.61 6.98 24.46
CA SER A 171 20.09 7.54 25.72
C SER A 171 19.51 6.47 26.67
N GLY A 172 19.49 5.19 26.28
CA GLY A 172 18.93 4.10 27.10
C GLY A 172 17.41 4.20 27.35
N LYS A 173 16.68 4.93 26.51
CA LYS A 173 15.25 5.22 26.69
C LYS A 173 14.33 4.31 25.88
N SER A 174 14.86 3.56 24.91
CA SER A 174 14.06 2.59 24.14
C SER A 174 13.57 1.45 25.03
N ARG A 175 12.33 1.01 24.80
CA ARG A 175 11.77 -0.17 25.46
C ARG A 175 12.04 -1.41 24.59
N SER A 176 12.06 -2.58 25.20
CA SER A 176 12.00 -3.85 24.48
C SER A 176 10.65 -4.52 24.69
N TYR A 177 10.20 -5.23 23.66
CA TYR A 177 9.02 -6.08 23.71
C TYR A 177 9.37 -7.45 23.16
N THR A 178 9.35 -8.48 23.99
CA THR A 178 9.47 -9.87 23.53
C THR A 178 8.07 -10.39 23.21
N TYR A 179 7.87 -10.76 21.94
CA TYR A 179 6.60 -11.32 21.50
C TYR A 179 6.25 -12.60 22.27
N SER A 180 4.97 -12.69 22.62
CA SER A 180 4.35 -13.90 23.10
C SER A 180 3.04 -14.07 22.35
N MET A 181 2.75 -15.29 21.96
CA MET A 181 1.48 -15.64 21.34
C MET A 181 0.32 -15.28 22.28
N SER A 182 -0.82 -14.85 21.73
CA SER A 182 -1.99 -14.50 22.54
C SER A 182 -2.54 -15.75 23.26
N PRO A 183 -3.03 -15.66 24.50
CA PRO A 183 -3.68 -16.78 25.19
C PRO A 183 -4.89 -17.37 24.44
N ASP A 184 -5.54 -16.56 23.59
CA ASP A 184 -6.68 -16.98 22.78
C ASP A 184 -6.28 -17.81 21.54
N GLU A 185 -4.99 -17.82 21.18
CA GLU A 185 -4.50 -18.61 20.07
C GLU A 185 -4.37 -20.09 20.43
N GLY A 186 -4.81 -20.95 19.53
CA GLY A 186 -4.81 -22.40 19.75
C GLY A 186 -3.42 -23.03 19.91
N LEU A 187 -2.35 -22.31 19.56
CA LEU A 187 -0.96 -22.77 19.72
C LEU A 187 -0.25 -22.15 20.93
N TYR A 188 -0.94 -21.35 21.75
CA TYR A 188 -0.36 -20.65 22.91
C TYR A 188 0.35 -21.61 23.89
N TYR A 189 -0.27 -22.75 24.19
CA TYR A 189 0.31 -23.72 25.12
C TYR A 189 1.57 -24.37 24.55
N ALA A 190 1.61 -24.64 23.25
CA ALA A 190 2.78 -25.21 22.58
C ALA A 190 3.93 -24.20 22.54
N TRP A 191 3.63 -22.94 22.20
CA TRP A 191 4.60 -21.84 22.25
C TRP A 191 5.23 -21.69 23.65
N THR A 192 4.38 -21.68 24.69
CA THR A 192 4.82 -21.54 26.08
C THR A 192 5.67 -22.73 26.55
N ALA A 193 5.28 -23.95 26.15
CA ALA A 193 6.06 -25.16 26.42
C ALA A 193 7.43 -25.11 25.73
N LEU A 194 7.49 -24.68 24.46
CA LEU A 194 8.75 -24.55 23.74
C LEU A 194 9.66 -23.49 24.39
N LYS A 195 9.10 -22.35 24.80
CA LYS A 195 9.86 -21.26 25.41
C LYS A 195 10.60 -21.67 26.69
N THR A 196 10.06 -22.62 27.44
CA THR A 196 10.55 -22.97 28.80
C THR A 196 11.20 -24.35 28.89
N GLY A 197 10.78 -25.30 28.06
CA GLY A 197 11.22 -26.70 28.15
C GLY A 197 11.94 -27.25 26.92
N ALA A 198 11.98 -26.52 25.79
CA ALA A 198 12.62 -27.02 24.58
C ALA A 198 14.16 -27.08 24.68
N PRO A 199 14.85 -27.75 23.74
CA PRO A 199 16.30 -27.64 23.62
C PRO A 199 16.76 -26.18 23.45
N PRO A 200 18.00 -25.84 23.87
CA PRO A 200 18.53 -24.48 23.81
C PRO A 200 18.37 -23.83 22.43
N GLN A 201 18.52 -24.60 21.34
CA GLN A 201 18.38 -24.09 19.97
C GLN A 201 17.00 -23.47 19.69
N ILE A 202 15.93 -24.00 20.28
CA ILE A 202 14.57 -23.43 20.14
C ILE A 202 14.37 -22.29 21.13
N GLN A 203 14.79 -22.47 22.38
CA GLN A 203 14.64 -21.46 23.43
C GLN A 203 15.39 -20.17 23.08
N ASP A 204 16.62 -20.28 22.59
CA ASP A 204 17.44 -19.16 22.19
C ASP A 204 16.76 -18.38 21.08
N VAL A 205 16.25 -19.06 20.04
CA VAL A 205 15.53 -18.40 18.94
C VAL A 205 14.26 -17.70 19.43
N ILE A 206 13.46 -18.33 20.29
CA ILE A 206 12.26 -17.70 20.85
C ILE A 206 12.62 -16.47 21.70
N ASN A 207 13.64 -16.57 22.54
CA ASN A 207 13.99 -15.51 23.50
C ASN A 207 14.80 -14.37 22.86
N SER A 208 15.64 -14.65 21.86
CA SER A 208 16.45 -13.65 21.18
C SER A 208 15.77 -13.04 19.96
N SER A 209 15.23 -13.87 19.07
CA SER A 209 14.84 -13.42 17.73
C SER A 209 13.44 -12.77 17.72
N PHE A 210 12.57 -13.09 18.69
CA PHE A 210 11.24 -12.48 18.83
C PHE A 210 11.21 -11.25 19.74
N THR A 211 12.34 -10.55 19.89
CA THR A 211 12.44 -9.33 20.68
C THR A 211 12.49 -8.10 19.77
N PHE A 212 11.55 -7.19 20.00
CA PHE A 212 11.36 -5.96 19.25
C PHE A 212 11.80 -4.75 20.06
N MET A 213 12.34 -3.74 19.37
CA MET A 213 12.50 -2.42 19.96
C MET A 213 11.19 -1.66 19.88
N ALA A 214 10.80 -1.03 20.98
CA ALA A 214 9.59 -0.23 21.10
C ALA A 214 9.93 1.20 21.51
N LEU A 215 9.10 2.14 21.04
CA LEU A 215 9.21 3.55 21.35
C LEU A 215 9.10 3.80 22.87
N PRO A 216 9.83 4.79 23.42
CA PRO A 216 9.70 5.19 24.82
C PRO A 216 8.29 5.68 25.13
N LEU A 217 7.91 5.64 26.42
CA LEU A 217 6.62 6.17 26.89
C LEU A 217 6.42 7.67 26.59
N SER A 218 7.51 8.43 26.47
CA SER A 218 7.46 9.85 26.10
C SER A 218 7.01 10.09 24.65
N LEU A 219 7.17 9.10 23.77
CA LEU A 219 6.75 9.17 22.37
C LEU A 219 5.48 8.36 22.11
N CYS A 220 5.31 7.24 22.81
CA CYS A 220 4.19 6.34 22.64
C CYS A 220 3.68 5.89 24.02
N PRO A 221 2.61 6.50 24.55
CA PRO A 221 2.11 6.29 25.92
C PRO A 221 1.31 4.99 26.08
N TYR A 222 1.49 4.03 25.17
CA TYR A 222 0.84 2.72 25.17
C TYR A 222 1.79 1.63 25.67
N THR A 223 1.26 0.40 25.80
CA THR A 223 2.05 -0.79 26.09
C THR A 223 3.11 -1.01 25.00
N ALA A 224 4.26 -1.58 25.37
CA ALA A 224 5.38 -1.74 24.43
C ALA A 224 4.99 -2.53 23.16
N SER A 225 4.06 -3.48 23.27
CA SER A 225 3.52 -4.26 22.15
C SER A 225 2.78 -3.43 21.10
N LYS A 226 2.26 -2.26 21.48
CA LYS A 226 1.56 -1.30 20.61
C LYS A 226 2.45 -0.13 20.18
N CYS A 227 3.72 -0.14 20.57
CA CYS A 227 4.66 0.94 20.32
C CYS A 227 5.88 0.49 19.51
N VAL A 228 5.77 -0.63 18.81
CA VAL A 228 6.85 -1.12 17.94
C VAL A 228 6.73 -0.42 16.60
N PRO A 229 7.73 0.38 16.16
CA PRO A 229 7.70 0.97 14.83
C PRO A 229 7.77 -0.12 13.76
N MET A 230 7.44 0.20 12.51
CA MET A 230 7.56 -0.72 11.38
C MET A 230 8.82 -0.39 10.58
N PRO A 231 9.70 -1.37 10.26
CA PRO A 231 10.93 -1.06 9.54
C PRO A 231 10.62 -0.72 8.08
N GLY A 232 11.31 0.29 7.53
CA GLY A 232 11.14 0.75 6.15
C GLY A 232 9.91 1.60 5.87
N VAL A 233 9.16 1.95 6.91
CA VAL A 233 7.97 2.79 6.80
C VAL A 233 8.26 4.15 7.44
N GLU A 234 8.11 5.19 6.65
CA GLU A 234 8.14 6.57 7.09
C GLU A 234 6.71 7.11 7.14
N PHE A 235 6.53 8.23 7.83
CA PHE A 235 5.24 8.89 7.88
C PHE A 235 5.36 10.37 7.60
N LYS A 236 4.38 10.88 6.88
CA LYS A 236 4.24 12.30 6.58
C LYS A 236 2.96 12.82 7.19
N GLU A 237 3.04 14.02 7.73
CA GLU A 237 1.85 14.70 8.21
C GLU A 237 0.94 15.07 7.03
N VAL A 238 -0.31 14.65 7.14
CA VAL A 238 -1.44 15.06 6.32
C VAL A 238 -2.33 15.99 7.17
N ALA A 239 -3.20 16.76 6.52
CA ALA A 239 -4.09 17.69 7.19
C ALA A 239 -4.85 17.06 8.38
N ASN A 240 -5.16 17.89 9.38
CA ASN A 240 -5.96 17.53 10.57
C ASN A 240 -5.32 16.53 11.55
N GLY A 241 -3.98 16.45 11.61
CA GLY A 241 -3.29 15.65 12.64
C GLY A 241 -3.22 14.15 12.34
N TYR A 242 -3.38 13.76 11.08
CA TYR A 242 -3.16 12.40 10.62
C TYR A 242 -1.76 12.26 10.03
N CYS A 243 -1.08 11.17 10.36
CA CYS A 243 0.16 10.77 9.71
C CYS A 243 -0.16 9.67 8.70
N SER A 244 0.21 9.89 7.44
CA SER A 244 0.04 8.92 6.38
C SER A 244 1.34 8.22 6.05
N PHE A 245 1.24 7.02 5.50
CA PHE A 245 2.38 6.20 5.10
C PHE A 245 3.17 6.89 3.98
N GLU A 246 4.47 7.02 4.19
CA GLU A 246 5.45 7.34 3.15
C GLU A 246 6.43 6.15 3.12
N MET A 247 6.65 5.54 1.96
CA MET A 247 7.65 4.48 1.88
C MET A 247 9.04 5.11 1.96
N ALA A 248 9.90 4.58 2.84
CA ALA A 248 11.27 5.05 2.97
C ALA A 248 12.00 4.95 1.62
N ALA A 249 12.96 5.86 1.38
CA ALA A 249 13.70 5.90 0.11
C ALA A 249 14.37 4.55 -0.25
N GLU A 250 14.77 3.78 0.76
CA GLU A 250 15.34 2.45 0.61
C GLU A 250 14.32 1.41 0.09
N VAL A 251 13.06 1.54 0.47
CA VAL A 251 11.95 0.69 0.00
C VAL A 251 11.49 1.10 -1.40
N MET A 252 11.52 2.40 -1.72
CA MET A 252 11.21 2.91 -3.06
C MET A 252 12.15 2.32 -4.14
N ASN A 253 13.42 2.10 -3.80
CA ASN A 253 14.39 1.47 -4.70
C ASN A 253 14.12 -0.02 -4.94
N GLY A 254 13.47 -0.71 -3.99
CA GLY A 254 13.11 -2.13 -4.11
C GLY A 254 11.75 -2.38 -4.78
N VAL A 255 10.77 -1.50 -4.55
CA VAL A 255 9.37 -1.65 -5.01
C VAL A 255 9.09 -0.87 -6.31
N GLY A 256 9.90 0.15 -6.62
CA GLY A 256 9.78 0.99 -7.82
C GLY A 256 9.02 2.30 -7.57
N SER A 257 9.49 3.38 -8.20
CA SER A 257 9.02 4.76 -7.98
C SER A 257 7.56 5.00 -8.39
N ALA A 258 7.04 4.24 -9.36
CA ALA A 258 5.65 4.33 -9.78
C ALA A 258 4.69 3.81 -8.70
N ALA A 259 5.04 2.71 -8.04
CA ALA A 259 4.27 2.18 -6.92
C ALA A 259 4.37 3.13 -5.71
N SER A 260 5.55 3.67 -5.41
CA SER A 260 5.72 4.60 -4.29
C SER A 260 4.95 5.91 -4.43
N THR A 261 4.90 6.45 -5.64
CA THR A 261 4.12 7.67 -5.93
C THR A 261 2.63 7.41 -5.77
N ALA A 262 2.14 6.24 -6.21
CA ALA A 262 0.77 5.85 -5.99
C ALA A 262 0.46 5.66 -4.50
N PHE A 263 1.28 4.94 -3.74
CA PHE A 263 1.06 4.80 -2.29
C PHE A 263 1.00 6.15 -1.56
N ALA A 264 1.88 7.09 -1.91
CA ALA A 264 1.87 8.44 -1.33
C ALA A 264 0.61 9.24 -1.70
N SER A 265 0.11 9.15 -2.94
CA SER A 265 -1.14 9.82 -3.34
C SER A 265 -2.36 9.22 -2.64
N LEU A 266 -2.37 7.89 -2.46
CA LEU A 266 -3.47 7.16 -1.82
C LEU A 266 -3.52 7.39 -0.31
N GLY A 267 -2.35 7.50 0.31
CA GLY A 267 -2.22 7.93 1.69
C GLY A 267 -2.67 9.38 1.93
N GLY A 268 -2.63 10.25 0.93
CA GLY A 268 -3.18 11.61 1.06
C GLY A 268 -4.70 11.64 0.92
N GLU A 269 -5.24 10.93 -0.07
CA GLU A 269 -6.66 11.00 -0.44
C GLU A 269 -7.57 10.18 0.49
N ALA A 270 -7.17 8.96 0.88
CA ALA A 270 -8.02 8.07 1.66
C ALA A 270 -8.30 8.55 3.10
N PHE A 271 -7.46 9.42 3.64
CA PHE A 271 -7.61 9.98 4.99
C PHE A 271 -8.55 11.19 5.03
N THR A 272 -8.74 11.88 3.90
CA THR A 272 -9.69 13.00 3.81
C THR A 272 -11.15 12.54 3.76
N ALA A 273 -11.40 11.26 3.43
CA ALA A 273 -12.73 10.67 3.34
C ALA A 273 -12.93 9.58 4.39
N ASN A 274 -13.06 9.93 5.69
CA ASN A 274 -13.68 9.20 6.83
C ASN A 274 -13.66 7.64 6.92
N SER A 275 -12.82 6.94 6.16
CA SER A 275 -13.02 5.52 5.88
C SER A 275 -11.71 4.75 5.99
N VAL A 276 -11.19 4.64 7.21
CA VAL A 276 -9.98 3.87 7.51
C VAL A 276 -10.21 2.35 7.37
N GLU A 277 -11.44 1.87 7.56
CA GLU A 277 -11.83 0.50 7.20
C GLU A 277 -11.85 0.26 5.68
N THR A 278 -12.04 1.31 4.88
CA THR A 278 -11.97 1.22 3.42
C THR A 278 -10.54 1.31 2.91
N PHE A 279 -9.60 1.93 3.64
CA PHE A 279 -8.21 2.06 3.21
C PHE A 279 -7.54 0.71 2.93
N GLY A 280 -7.70 -0.29 3.82
CA GLY A 280 -7.14 -1.62 3.58
C GLY A 280 -7.68 -2.27 2.31
N ASN A 281 -9.01 -2.36 2.21
CA ASN A 281 -9.67 -2.93 1.03
C ASN A 281 -9.34 -2.18 -0.27
N TRP A 282 -9.20 -0.85 -0.21
CA TRP A 282 -8.96 -0.02 -1.39
C TRP A 282 -7.50 -0.07 -1.83
N VAL A 283 -6.55 -0.05 -0.90
CA VAL A 283 -5.12 -0.28 -1.20
C VAL A 283 -4.90 -1.71 -1.73
N GLY A 284 -5.65 -2.68 -1.20
CA GLY A 284 -5.71 -4.04 -1.72
C GLY A 284 -6.20 -4.12 -3.15
N ASP A 285 -7.33 -3.49 -3.44
CA ASP A 285 -7.88 -3.42 -4.79
C ASP A 285 -6.94 -2.66 -5.74
N PHE A 286 -6.24 -1.63 -5.25
CA PHE A 286 -5.26 -0.88 -6.02
C PHE A 286 -4.03 -1.74 -6.39
N MET A 287 -3.41 -2.42 -5.42
CA MET A 287 -2.26 -3.30 -5.66
C MET A 287 -2.61 -4.43 -6.60
N ARG A 288 -3.80 -5.03 -6.44
CA ARG A 288 -4.31 -6.04 -7.37
C ARG A 288 -4.54 -5.48 -8.77
N SER A 289 -4.90 -4.20 -8.88
CA SER A 289 -5.10 -3.50 -10.15
C SER A 289 -3.82 -2.90 -10.76
N ILE A 290 -2.67 -2.95 -10.09
CA ILE A 290 -1.44 -2.32 -10.59
C ILE A 290 -1.00 -2.93 -11.93
N GLY A 291 -1.20 -4.24 -12.11
CA GLY A 291 -0.99 -4.91 -13.39
C GLY A 291 -1.93 -4.40 -14.49
N ALA A 292 -3.18 -4.11 -14.16
CA ALA A 292 -4.13 -3.49 -15.08
C ALA A 292 -3.74 -2.03 -15.39
N PHE A 293 -3.21 -1.29 -14.41
CA PHE A 293 -2.74 0.08 -14.62
C PHE A 293 -1.56 0.14 -15.58
N ILE A 294 -0.60 -0.78 -15.46
CA ILE A 294 0.53 -0.90 -16.41
C ILE A 294 0.02 -1.19 -17.82
N VAL A 295 -0.93 -2.12 -17.97
CA VAL A 295 -1.54 -2.44 -19.28
C VAL A 295 -2.26 -1.22 -19.86
N VAL A 296 -3.08 -0.53 -19.05
CA VAL A 296 -3.79 0.69 -19.48
C VAL A 296 -2.81 1.81 -19.84
N ALA A 297 -1.72 1.98 -19.08
CA ALA A 297 -0.69 2.96 -19.38
C ALA A 297 -0.02 2.68 -20.73
N VAL A 298 0.37 1.44 -21.00
CA VAL A 298 0.94 1.02 -22.29
C VAL A 298 -0.08 1.21 -23.43
N CYS A 299 -1.33 0.78 -23.23
CA CYS A 299 -2.39 0.98 -24.22
C CYS A 299 -2.64 2.47 -24.51
N SER A 300 -2.67 3.32 -23.48
CA SER A 300 -2.86 4.77 -23.64
C SER A 300 -1.69 5.40 -24.41
N PHE A 301 -0.47 4.95 -24.17
CA PHE A 301 0.72 5.41 -24.88
C PHE A 301 0.66 5.01 -26.36
N VAL A 302 0.27 3.77 -26.66
CA VAL A 302 0.10 3.29 -28.04
C VAL A 302 -1.01 4.07 -28.76
N ILE A 303 -2.15 4.30 -28.11
CA ILE A 303 -3.25 5.09 -28.67
C ILE A 303 -2.81 6.53 -28.92
N ALA A 304 -2.08 7.15 -27.99
CA ALA A 304 -1.56 8.51 -28.15
C ALA A 304 -0.57 8.60 -29.33
N LEU A 305 0.28 7.59 -29.51
CA LEU A 305 1.21 7.51 -30.63
C LEU A 305 0.47 7.37 -31.96
N ILE A 306 -0.54 6.49 -32.02
CA ILE A 306 -1.42 6.34 -33.20
C ILE A 306 -2.15 7.66 -33.49
N PHE A 307 -2.68 8.33 -32.47
CA PHE A 307 -3.38 9.61 -32.61
C PHE A 307 -2.46 10.71 -33.17
N MET A 308 -1.23 10.82 -32.66
CA MET A 308 -0.21 11.75 -33.17
C MET A 308 0.13 11.47 -34.64
N VAL A 309 0.18 10.20 -35.06
CA VAL A 309 0.40 9.81 -36.46
C VAL A 309 -0.82 10.16 -37.32
N LEU A 310 -2.04 9.91 -36.85
CA LEU A 310 -3.27 10.23 -37.59
C LEU A 310 -3.45 11.74 -37.79
N LEU A 311 -3.09 12.56 -36.80
CA LEU A 311 -3.09 14.02 -36.93
C LEU A 311 -2.19 14.50 -38.07
N ARG A 312 -1.03 13.85 -38.29
CA ARG A 312 -0.16 14.18 -39.42
C ARG A 312 -0.86 13.99 -40.77
N PHE A 313 -1.73 13.00 -40.89
CA PHE A 313 -2.47 12.73 -42.13
C PHE A 313 -3.71 13.63 -42.27
N MET A 314 -4.43 13.92 -41.19
CA MET A 314 -5.60 14.81 -41.24
C MET A 314 -5.24 16.29 -41.41
N LEU A 315 -4.12 16.76 -40.83
CA LEU A 315 -3.67 18.14 -41.00
C LEU A 315 -3.36 18.48 -42.46
N GLY A 316 -2.84 17.51 -43.22
CA GLY A 316 -2.63 17.68 -44.66
C GLY A 316 -3.93 18.02 -45.39
N TYR A 317 -4.99 17.24 -45.18
CA TYR A 317 -6.30 17.50 -45.80
C TYR A 317 -6.92 18.81 -45.35
N CYS A 318 -6.80 19.16 -44.06
CA CYS A 318 -7.36 20.39 -43.53
C CYS A 318 -6.69 21.64 -44.13
N VAL A 319 -5.36 21.60 -44.31
CA VAL A 319 -4.60 22.69 -44.97
C VAL A 319 -4.97 22.80 -46.45
N TRP A 320 -5.02 21.68 -47.19
CA TRP A 320 -5.42 21.70 -48.59
C TRP A 320 -6.86 22.20 -48.78
N PHE A 321 -7.78 21.82 -47.88
CA PHE A 321 -9.15 22.32 -47.89
C PHE A 321 -9.22 23.83 -47.64
N ALA A 322 -8.43 24.35 -46.70
CA ALA A 322 -8.37 25.80 -46.43
C ALA A 322 -7.83 26.59 -47.63
N VAL A 323 -6.76 26.11 -48.27
CA VAL A 323 -6.20 26.72 -49.48
C VAL A 323 -7.24 26.74 -50.61
N TRP A 324 -7.95 25.63 -50.80
CA TRP A 324 -8.99 25.53 -51.82
C TRP A 324 -10.18 26.48 -51.56
N MET A 325 -10.60 26.60 -50.31
CA MET A 325 -11.64 27.56 -49.91
C MET A 325 -11.24 29.02 -50.18
N VAL A 326 -10.00 29.41 -49.87
CA VAL A 326 -9.51 30.77 -50.17
C VAL A 326 -9.48 31.02 -51.67
N MET A 327 -9.06 30.04 -52.47
CA MET A 327 -9.09 30.15 -53.94
C MET A 327 -10.51 30.39 -54.46
N LEU A 328 -11.51 29.66 -53.96
CA LEU A 328 -12.91 29.86 -54.35
C LEU A 328 -13.44 31.23 -53.97
N ILE A 329 -13.11 31.73 -52.78
CA ILE A 329 -13.53 33.06 -52.34
C ILE A 329 -12.92 34.13 -53.25
N LEU A 330 -11.64 34.02 -53.60
CA LEU A 330 -10.99 34.95 -54.51
C LEU A 330 -11.56 34.89 -55.93
N ALA A 331 -11.83 33.69 -56.44
CA ALA A 331 -12.49 33.51 -57.75
C ALA A 331 -13.91 34.09 -57.75
N GLY A 332 -14.67 33.86 -56.68
CA GLY A 332 -16.02 34.41 -56.50
C GLY A 332 -16.02 35.94 -56.39
N ALA A 333 -15.10 36.50 -55.61
CA ALA A 333 -14.93 37.94 -55.48
C ALA A 333 -14.49 38.60 -56.80
N GLY A 334 -13.58 37.96 -57.54
CA GLY A 334 -13.17 38.38 -58.88
C GLY A 334 -14.33 38.34 -59.88
N GLY A 335 -15.11 37.26 -59.88
CA GLY A 335 -16.30 37.12 -60.73
C GLY A 335 -17.40 38.15 -60.43
N LEU A 336 -17.64 38.44 -59.15
CA LEU A 336 -18.58 39.50 -58.73
C LEU A 336 -18.09 40.89 -59.11
N SER A 337 -16.78 41.14 -59.04
CA SER A 337 -16.20 42.42 -59.46
C SER A 337 -16.30 42.61 -60.98
N PHE A 338 -16.07 41.55 -61.76
CA PHE A 338 -16.24 41.57 -63.21
C PHE A 338 -17.70 41.80 -63.62
N SER A 339 -18.65 41.09 -63.02
CA SER A 339 -20.07 41.24 -63.35
C SER A 339 -20.62 42.62 -62.99
N ARG A 340 -20.12 43.23 -61.91
CA ARG A 340 -20.40 44.64 -61.56
C ARG A 340 -19.78 45.62 -62.55
N GLY A 341 -18.59 45.32 -63.08
CA GLY A 341 -17.94 46.14 -64.12
C GLY A 341 -18.71 46.17 -65.45
N SER A 342 -19.48 45.11 -65.76
CA SER A 342 -20.32 45.02 -66.96
C SER A 342 -21.76 45.53 -66.80
N GLN A 343 -22.14 46.04 -65.61
CA GLN A 343 -23.50 46.56 -65.36
C GLN A 343 -23.61 48.03 -65.79
N CYS A 344 -24.62 48.36 -66.59
CA CYS A 344 -25.05 49.73 -66.84
C CYS A 344 -25.70 50.33 -65.57
N GLN A 345 -25.53 51.64 -65.34
CA GLN A 345 -26.03 52.32 -64.14
C GLN A 345 -27.55 52.10 -63.95
N GLY A 346 -27.93 51.55 -62.79
CA GLY A 346 -29.32 51.47 -62.33
C GLY A 346 -29.98 50.09 -62.39
N GLU A 347 -29.31 49.07 -62.92
CA GLU A 347 -29.86 47.70 -62.96
C GLU A 347 -29.45 46.84 -61.74
N SER A 348 -30.31 45.89 -61.38
CA SER A 348 -30.07 44.94 -60.28
C SER A 348 -29.25 43.74 -60.76
N LEU A 349 -28.40 43.17 -59.90
CA LEU A 349 -27.56 41.99 -60.22
C LEU A 349 -28.34 40.81 -60.81
N LEU A 350 -29.61 40.64 -60.42
CA LEU A 350 -30.46 39.54 -60.87
C LEU A 350 -30.99 39.76 -62.29
N SER A 351 -31.27 41.00 -62.69
CA SER A 351 -31.75 41.33 -64.05
C SER A 351 -30.62 41.21 -65.09
N THR A 352 -29.41 41.61 -64.72
CA THR A 352 -28.21 41.45 -65.57
C THR A 352 -27.83 39.98 -65.76
N ALA A 353 -27.97 39.14 -64.74
CA ALA A 353 -27.71 37.70 -64.84
C ALA A 353 -28.68 37.00 -65.81
N GLN A 354 -29.97 37.38 -65.79
CA GLN A 354 -30.97 36.87 -66.72
C GLN A 354 -30.70 37.31 -68.16
N GLN A 355 -30.28 38.57 -68.39
CA GLN A 355 -29.93 39.07 -69.73
C GLN A 355 -28.64 38.45 -70.31
N MET A 356 -27.61 38.21 -69.49
CA MET A 356 -26.42 37.48 -69.93
C MET A 356 -26.72 36.02 -70.27
N SER A 357 -27.61 35.36 -69.51
CA SER A 357 -27.98 33.96 -69.78
C SER A 357 -28.71 33.80 -71.11
N SER A 358 -29.59 34.74 -71.48
CA SER A 358 -30.28 34.71 -72.78
C SER A 358 -29.37 35.10 -73.95
N ALA A 359 -28.41 36.01 -73.74
CA ALA A 359 -27.41 36.37 -74.75
C ALA A 359 -26.46 35.20 -75.09
N VAL A 360 -26.07 34.41 -74.08
CA VAL A 360 -25.25 33.19 -74.28
C VAL A 360 -26.04 32.10 -75.01
N VAL A 361 -27.31 31.92 -74.68
CA VAL A 361 -28.17 30.94 -75.37
C VAL A 361 -28.38 31.33 -76.84
N VAL A 362 -28.61 32.61 -77.16
CA VAL A 362 -28.78 33.08 -78.54
C VAL A 362 -27.47 33.01 -79.34
N ALA A 363 -26.32 33.32 -78.71
CA ALA A 363 -25.00 33.16 -79.33
C ALA A 363 -24.63 31.69 -79.57
N SER A 364 -25.09 30.77 -78.70
CA SER A 364 -24.89 29.33 -78.87
C SER A 364 -25.80 28.70 -79.93
N SER A 365 -26.94 29.33 -80.24
CA SER A 365 -27.86 28.89 -81.30
C SER A 365 -27.54 29.47 -82.69
N THR A 366 -26.58 30.38 -82.80
CA THR A 366 -26.11 30.98 -84.06
C THR A 366 -24.69 30.55 -84.46
N ALA A 367 -24.12 29.57 -83.74
CA ALA A 367 -22.85 28.91 -84.07
C ALA A 367 -23.07 27.54 -84.73
#